data_AF-A0AAD5GA53-F1
#
_entry.id   AF-A0AAD5GA53-F1
#
_cell.length_a   1.000
_cell.length_b   1.000
_cell.length_c   1.000
_cell.angle_alpha   90.00
_cell.angle_beta   90.00
_cell.angle_gamma   90.00
#
_symmetry.space_group_name_H-M   'P 1'
#
loop_
_entity.id
_entity.type
_entity.pdbx_description
1 polymer ?
#
loop_
_entity_poly.entity_id
_entity_poly.type
_entity_poly.pdbx_seq_one_letter_code
_entity_poly.pdbx_strand_id
1 'polypeptide(L)'
;MKLSTSGLCQQPLEGEKKCLNSELWHACAGPLVSLPILGSRVVYFPQGHSEQVVATTNKEVDAHIPNYPNLPPQLICQLHNADVETDEVYAQMTLQPLTPQEQKDTFLPVELGTPSRQPTNYFCKTLTASDTSTHGGFSVPRRAAEKVFPPLDFTQQPPVQELIARDLHDVEWKFRHIFRG
;
A
#
# COMPACT_ATOMS: atom_id res chain seq x y z
N MET A 1 -0.49 -10.05 26.27
CA MET A 1 -1.94 -10.12 25.97
C MET A 1 -2.08 -10.28 24.47
N LYS A 2 -2.76 -11.33 24.01
CA LYS A 2 -3.02 -11.56 22.59
C LYS A 2 -4.09 -10.57 22.13
N LEU A 3 -3.75 -9.69 21.19
CA LEU A 3 -4.74 -8.91 20.47
C LEU A 3 -5.24 -9.77 19.31
N SER A 4 -6.40 -10.38 19.55
CA SER A 4 -7.24 -11.01 18.55
C SER A 4 -7.90 -9.93 17.71
N THR A 5 -7.58 -9.89 16.42
CA THR A 5 -8.40 -9.23 15.39
C THR A 5 -9.30 -10.29 14.76
N SER A 6 -10.58 -10.20 15.07
CA SER A 6 -11.64 -11.00 14.45
C SER A 6 -12.03 -10.40 13.11
N GLY A 7 -11.87 -11.17 12.04
CA GLY A 7 -12.42 -10.92 10.70
C GLY A 7 -12.18 -12.18 9.87
N LEU A 8 -13.26 -12.87 9.48
CA LEU A 8 -13.29 -14.24 8.98
C LEU A 8 -12.29 -14.54 7.84
N CYS A 9 -11.41 -15.53 8.04
CA CYS A 9 -11.02 -16.46 6.98
C CYS A 9 -11.40 -17.87 7.43
N GLN A 10 -12.38 -18.47 6.76
CA GLN A 10 -12.69 -19.89 6.87
C GLN A 10 -11.65 -20.67 6.06
N GLN A 11 -11.23 -21.80 6.65
CA GLN A 11 -10.37 -22.92 6.21
C GLN A 11 -9.77 -22.94 4.79
N PRO A 12 -8.51 -23.44 4.66
CA PRO A 12 -7.74 -23.35 3.42
C PRO A 12 -8.27 -24.31 2.36
N LEU A 13 -8.75 -23.75 1.26
CA LEU A 13 -8.97 -24.46 0.00
C LEU A 13 -7.75 -24.21 -0.90
N GLU A 14 -7.25 -25.29 -1.52
CA GLU A 14 -6.08 -25.27 -2.40
C GLU A 14 -6.15 -24.12 -3.42
N GLY A 15 -5.18 -23.20 -3.33
CA GLY A 15 -5.07 -22.03 -4.22
C GLY A 15 -5.35 -20.67 -3.58
N GLU A 16 -5.30 -20.53 -2.24
CA GLU A 16 -5.40 -19.22 -1.56
C GLU A 16 -4.32 -18.25 -2.05
N LYS A 17 -4.72 -17.33 -2.92
CA LYS A 17 -3.96 -16.10 -3.18
C LYS A 17 -3.79 -15.39 -1.83
N LYS A 18 -2.55 -15.29 -1.36
CA LYS A 18 -2.24 -14.55 -0.13
C LYS A 18 -2.75 -13.12 -0.25
N CYS A 19 -3.66 -12.73 0.64
CA CYS A 19 -4.13 -11.35 0.72
C CYS A 19 -3.03 -10.50 1.39
N LEU A 20 -2.44 -9.57 0.65
CA LEU A 20 -1.45 -8.63 1.22
C LEU A 20 -2.07 -7.80 2.35
N ASN A 21 -1.27 -7.45 3.35
CA ASN A 21 -1.70 -6.52 4.38
C ASN A 21 -1.91 -5.12 3.78
N SER A 22 -3.17 -4.74 3.59
CA SER A 22 -3.55 -3.46 2.96
C SER A 22 -2.99 -2.24 3.70
N GLU A 23 -2.99 -2.23 5.04
CA GLU A 23 -2.45 -1.11 5.82
C GLU A 23 -0.94 -0.94 5.61
N LEU A 24 -0.20 -2.05 5.59
CA LEU A 24 1.23 -2.04 5.32
C LEU A 24 1.53 -1.57 3.90
N TRP A 25 0.76 -2.05 2.90
CA TRP A 25 0.89 -1.60 1.52
C TRP A 25 0.67 -0.09 1.39
N HIS A 26 -0.35 0.46 2.07
CA HIS A 26 -0.62 1.91 2.05
C HIS A 26 0.48 2.72 2.75
N ALA A 27 1.01 2.22 3.88
CA ALA A 27 2.14 2.86 4.54
C ALA A 27 3.39 2.92 3.64
N CYS A 28 3.63 1.87 2.85
CA CYS A 28 4.71 1.83 1.87
C CYS A 28 4.44 2.72 0.65
N ALA A 29 3.20 2.80 0.17
CA ALA A 29 2.81 3.62 -0.99
C ALA A 29 2.92 5.13 -0.69
N GLY A 30 2.80 5.49 0.58
CA GLY A 30 2.96 6.85 1.06
C GLY A 30 1.63 7.58 1.26
N PRO A 31 1.62 8.64 2.08
CA PRO A 31 0.40 9.22 2.65
C PRO A 31 -0.51 9.92 1.64
N LEU A 32 -0.02 10.19 0.42
CA LEU A 32 -0.78 10.83 -0.65
C LEU A 32 -1.49 9.81 -1.56
N VAL A 33 -1.25 8.52 -1.38
CA VAL A 33 -1.86 7.46 -2.18
C VAL A 33 -3.22 7.08 -1.61
N SER A 34 -4.22 7.02 -2.49
CA SER A 34 -5.56 6.50 -2.22
C SER A 34 -6.02 5.68 -3.42
N LEU A 35 -6.43 4.44 -3.17
CA LEU A 35 -7.02 3.59 -4.20
C LEU A 35 -8.55 3.82 -4.29
N PRO A 36 -9.13 3.82 -5.50
CA PRO A 36 -10.58 3.87 -5.66
C PRO A 36 -11.25 2.61 -5.10
N ILE A 37 -12.50 2.75 -4.68
CA ILE A 37 -13.27 1.63 -4.11
C ILE A 37 -13.74 0.69 -5.23
N LEU A 38 -13.66 -0.62 -5.02
CA LEU A 38 -14.17 -1.61 -5.98
C LEU A 38 -15.63 -1.32 -6.34
N GLY A 39 -15.96 -1.44 -7.64
CA GLY A 39 -17.28 -1.12 -8.17
C GLY A 39 -17.56 0.38 -8.39
N SER A 40 -16.65 1.28 -7.96
CA SER A 40 -16.81 2.72 -8.17
C SER A 40 -16.66 3.12 -9.66
N ARG A 41 -17.25 4.27 -10.01
CA ARG A 41 -16.98 4.95 -11.27
C ARG A 41 -15.76 5.84 -11.11
N VAL A 42 -14.79 5.68 -12.01
CA VAL A 42 -13.56 6.47 -12.06
C VAL A 42 -13.39 7.12 -13.42
N VAL A 43 -12.57 8.16 -13.49
CA VAL A 43 -12.15 8.76 -14.76
C VAL A 43 -10.72 8.33 -15.03
N TYR A 44 -10.51 7.59 -16.10
CA TYR A 44 -9.18 7.21 -16.58
C TYR A 44 -8.67 8.26 -17.58
N PHE A 45 -7.43 8.73 -17.34
CA PHE A 45 -6.73 9.70 -18.18
C PHE A 45 -5.57 9.00 -18.91
N PRO A 46 -5.71 8.67 -20.22
CA PRO A 46 -4.64 8.01 -20.98
C PRO A 46 -3.32 8.80 -20.98
N GLN A 47 -3.41 10.14 -20.93
CA GLN A 47 -2.25 11.01 -20.82
C GLN A 47 -1.48 10.79 -19.50
N GLY A 48 -2.17 10.77 -18.35
CA GLY A 48 -1.53 10.54 -17.06
C GLY A 48 -0.90 9.16 -16.94
N HIS A 49 -1.51 8.14 -17.54
CA HIS A 49 -0.88 6.82 -17.65
C HIS A 49 0.39 6.86 -18.51
N SER A 50 0.35 7.57 -19.65
CA SER A 50 1.54 7.74 -20.49
C SER A 50 2.66 8.46 -19.74
N GLU A 51 2.35 9.50 -18.96
CA GLU A 51 3.31 10.20 -18.08
C GLU A 51 3.94 9.24 -17.05
N GLN A 52 3.15 8.36 -16.45
CA GLN A 52 3.67 7.33 -15.53
C GLN A 52 4.59 6.31 -16.24
N VAL A 53 4.25 5.87 -17.46
CA VAL A 53 5.11 4.96 -18.26
C VAL A 53 6.43 5.62 -18.62
N VAL A 54 6.42 6.91 -18.98
CA VAL A 54 7.65 7.67 -19.27
C VAL A 54 8.54 7.76 -18.03
N ALA A 55 7.96 8.15 -16.89
CA ALA A 55 8.69 8.28 -15.64
C ALA A 55 9.31 6.95 -15.16
N THR A 56 8.65 5.83 -15.42
CA THR A 56 9.12 4.49 -14.99
C THR A 56 10.12 3.86 -15.96
N THR A 57 10.00 4.11 -17.27
CA THR A 57 10.88 3.51 -18.27
C THR A 57 12.15 4.31 -18.55
N ASN A 58 12.24 5.56 -18.08
CA ASN A 58 13.32 6.52 -18.39
C ASN A 58 13.59 6.65 -19.90
N LYS A 59 12.61 6.35 -20.73
CA LYS A 59 12.65 6.57 -22.17
C LYS A 59 11.91 7.87 -22.44
N GLU A 60 12.61 8.85 -23.01
CA GLU A 60 11.92 9.96 -23.67
C GLU A 60 10.92 9.37 -24.67
N VAL A 61 9.76 10.00 -24.82
CA VAL A 61 8.76 9.63 -25.85
C VAL A 61 9.32 10.05 -27.20
N ASP A 62 10.39 9.39 -27.64
CA ASP A 62 10.96 9.54 -28.99
C ASP A 62 10.19 8.64 -29.99
N ALA A 63 9.21 7.90 -29.49
CA ALA A 63 8.27 7.16 -30.30
C ALA A 63 7.10 8.07 -30.70
N HIS A 64 6.92 8.26 -32.00
CA HIS A 64 5.68 8.80 -32.57
C HIS A 64 4.48 8.03 -31.98
N ILE A 65 3.81 8.60 -30.97
CA ILE A 65 2.59 8.01 -30.40
C ILE A 65 1.58 7.93 -31.54
N PRO A 66 1.10 6.71 -31.90
CA PRO A 66 0.08 6.59 -32.92
C PRO A 66 -1.12 7.44 -32.54
N ASN A 67 -1.60 8.27 -33.46
CA ASN A 67 -2.83 8.98 -33.21
C ASN A 67 -3.97 7.96 -33.15
N TYR A 68 -4.63 7.86 -32.00
CA TYR A 68 -5.81 7.04 -31.82
C TYR A 68 -7.04 7.95 -31.89
N PRO A 69 -7.61 8.22 -33.07
CA PRO A 69 -8.68 9.21 -33.24
C PRO A 69 -9.95 8.89 -32.45
N ASN A 70 -10.14 7.63 -32.07
CA ASN A 70 -11.27 7.16 -31.28
C ASN A 70 -10.98 7.08 -29.78
N LEU A 71 -9.79 7.47 -29.32
CA LEU A 71 -9.43 7.48 -27.90
C LEU A 71 -9.71 8.88 -27.32
N PRO A 72 -10.75 9.05 -26.49
CA PRO A 72 -10.99 10.32 -25.83
C PRO A 72 -9.91 10.61 -24.76
N PRO A 73 -9.67 11.89 -24.41
CA PRO A 73 -8.71 12.26 -23.37
C PRO A 73 -9.14 11.83 -21.96
N GLN A 74 -10.40 11.43 -21.79
CA GLN A 74 -10.99 10.98 -20.54
C GLN A 74 -11.96 9.84 -20.83
N LEU A 75 -11.87 8.76 -20.04
CA LEU A 75 -12.77 7.61 -20.11
C LEU A 75 -13.43 7.43 -18.76
N ILE A 76 -14.77 7.44 -18.73
CA ILE A 76 -15.51 7.06 -17.53
C ILE A 76 -15.58 5.54 -17.50
N CYS A 77 -15.03 4.95 -16.44
CA CYS A 77 -14.93 3.50 -16.31
C CYS A 77 -15.57 3.02 -15.01
N GLN A 78 -16.07 1.79 -15.00
CA GLN A 78 -16.34 1.04 -13.77
C GLN A 78 -15.07 0.28 -13.36
N LEU A 79 -14.73 0.33 -12.09
CA LEU A 79 -13.62 -0.43 -11.51
C LEU A 79 -14.09 -1.84 -11.12
N HIS A 80 -13.56 -2.86 -11.78
CA HIS A 80 -13.87 -4.26 -11.48
C HIS A 80 -12.92 -4.87 -10.46
N ASN A 81 -11.66 -4.46 -10.50
CA ASN A 81 -10.63 -5.02 -9.65
C ASN A 81 -9.54 -3.98 -9.34
N ALA A 82 -8.93 -4.09 -8.16
CA ALA A 82 -7.86 -3.24 -7.65
C ALA A 82 -6.95 -4.09 -6.76
N ASP A 83 -6.13 -4.93 -7.40
CA ASP A 83 -5.29 -5.92 -6.74
C ASP A 83 -3.91 -5.36 -6.45
N VAL A 84 -3.50 -5.46 -5.20
CA VAL A 84 -2.12 -5.27 -4.77
C VAL A 84 -1.46 -6.64 -4.80
N GLU A 85 -1.11 -7.13 -5.98
CA GLU A 85 -0.78 -8.56 -6.18
C GLU A 85 0.72 -8.87 -6.17
N THR A 86 1.58 -7.89 -5.92
CA THR A 86 3.00 -7.99 -6.31
C THR A 86 3.98 -7.53 -5.24
N ASP A 87 5.21 -8.05 -5.35
CA ASP A 87 6.37 -7.78 -4.48
C ASP A 87 6.81 -6.30 -4.44
N GLU A 88 6.22 -5.47 -5.30
CA GLU A 88 6.44 -4.04 -5.38
C GLU A 88 5.16 -3.27 -5.02
N VAL A 89 5.32 -2.03 -4.57
CA VAL A 89 4.21 -1.16 -4.16
C VAL A 89 3.49 -0.57 -5.39
N TYR A 90 2.75 -1.42 -6.10
CA TYR A 90 1.81 -1.02 -7.15
C TYR A 90 0.47 -1.74 -7.01
N ALA A 91 -0.53 -1.22 -7.72
CA ALA A 91 -1.87 -1.77 -7.76
C ALA A 91 -2.27 -2.02 -9.21
N GLN A 92 -2.76 -3.21 -9.49
CA GLN A 92 -3.36 -3.57 -10.77
C GLN A 92 -4.84 -3.22 -10.74
N MET A 93 -5.28 -2.37 -11.65
CA MET A 93 -6.69 -1.99 -11.78
C MET A 93 -7.29 -2.54 -13.06
N THR A 94 -8.46 -3.15 -12.97
CA THR A 94 -9.25 -3.57 -14.14
C THR A 94 -10.41 -2.61 -14.34
N LEU A 95 -10.39 -1.89 -15.45
CA LEU A 95 -11.35 -0.85 -15.80
C LEU A 95 -12.20 -1.27 -17.00
N GLN A 96 -13.51 -1.15 -16.87
CA GLN A 96 -14.46 -1.28 -17.99
C GLN A 96 -14.96 0.11 -18.41
N PRO A 97 -14.64 0.60 -19.61
CA PRO A 97 -15.21 1.84 -20.13
C PRO A 97 -16.74 1.75 -20.22
N LEU A 98 -17.44 2.78 -19.75
CA LEU A 98 -18.89 2.85 -19.78
C LEU A 98 -19.38 3.44 -21.10
N THR A 99 -20.45 2.85 -21.65
CA THR A 99 -21.20 3.40 -22.78
C THR A 99 -21.92 4.71 -22.40
N PRO A 100 -22.29 5.57 -23.36
CA PRO A 100 -23.02 6.80 -23.08
C PRO A 100 -24.37 6.60 -22.39
N GLN A 101 -24.97 5.41 -22.52
CA GLN A 101 -26.22 5.05 -21.84
C GLN A 101 -25.94 4.74 -20.36
N GLU A 102 -24.96 3.87 -20.08
CA GLU A 102 -24.57 3.50 -18.71
C GLU A 102 -24.10 4.71 -17.89
N GLN A 103 -23.47 5.69 -18.54
CA GLN A 103 -23.06 6.94 -17.89
C GLN A 103 -24.26 7.78 -17.38
N LYS A 104 -25.42 7.70 -18.05
CA LYS A 104 -26.64 8.41 -17.66
C LYS A 104 -27.43 7.69 -16.57
N ASP A 105 -27.21 6.39 -16.42
CA ASP A 105 -27.86 5.62 -15.37
C ASP A 105 -27.47 6.19 -14.00
N THR A 106 -28.47 6.32 -13.13
CA THR A 106 -28.28 6.79 -11.76
C THR A 106 -27.27 5.88 -11.08
N PHE A 107 -26.07 6.40 -10.84
CA PHE A 107 -25.08 5.68 -10.07
C PHE A 107 -25.55 5.64 -8.63
N LEU A 108 -26.13 4.50 -8.23
CA LEU A 108 -26.35 4.22 -6.82
C LEU A 108 -24.99 3.84 -6.25
N PRO A 109 -24.44 4.61 -5.29
CA PRO A 109 -23.32 4.13 -4.51
C PRO A 109 -23.86 2.96 -3.69
N VAL A 110 -23.85 1.74 -4.24
CA VAL A 110 -23.83 0.50 -3.45
C VAL A 110 -22.84 0.75 -2.35
N GLU A 111 -23.20 0.50 -1.07
CA GLU A 111 -22.37 0.74 0.12
C GLU A 111 -20.89 0.48 -0.18
N LEU A 112 -20.21 1.53 -0.66
CA LEU A 112 -18.88 1.41 -1.19
C LEU A 112 -18.07 1.19 0.08
N GLY A 113 -17.43 0.02 0.18
CA GLY A 113 -16.66 -0.38 1.35
C GLY A 113 -15.71 0.72 1.81
N THR A 114 -15.25 0.67 3.04
CA THR A 114 -14.36 1.72 3.57
C THR A 114 -13.18 1.91 2.61
N PRO A 115 -12.92 3.14 2.14
CA PRO A 115 -11.78 3.39 1.26
C PRO A 115 -10.52 2.90 1.96
N SER A 116 -9.61 2.34 1.18
CA SER A 116 -8.35 1.87 1.74
C SER A 116 -7.58 3.05 2.33
N ARG A 117 -7.17 2.92 3.59
CA ARG A 117 -6.68 4.05 4.39
C ARG A 117 -5.29 3.76 4.91
N GLN A 118 -4.53 4.85 5.05
CA GLN A 118 -3.28 4.87 5.78
C GLN A 118 -3.49 4.36 7.20
N PRO A 119 -2.60 3.50 7.73
CA PRO A 119 -2.68 3.09 9.12
C PRO A 119 -2.54 4.32 10.03
N THR A 120 -3.25 4.31 11.16
CA THR A 120 -3.13 5.39 12.17
C THR A 120 -1.88 5.20 13.05
N ASN A 121 -1.43 3.95 13.20
CA ASN A 121 -0.32 3.57 14.06
C ASN A 121 0.92 3.08 13.29
N TYR A 122 1.64 4.00 12.67
CA TYR A 122 2.92 3.73 12.02
C TYR A 122 3.89 4.91 12.20
N PHE A 123 5.14 4.70 11.82
CA PHE A 123 6.13 5.75 11.60
C PHE A 123 6.94 5.46 10.33
N CYS A 124 7.46 6.50 9.70
CA CYS A 124 8.41 6.39 8.60
C CYS A 124 9.67 7.19 8.96
N LYS A 125 10.84 6.65 8.63
CA LYS A 125 12.14 7.29 8.89
C LYS A 125 13.03 7.11 7.67
N THR A 126 13.57 8.23 7.16
CA THR A 126 14.68 8.20 6.22
C THR A 126 15.93 7.66 6.92
N LEU A 127 16.51 6.59 6.39
CA LEU A 127 17.70 5.97 6.95
C LEU A 127 18.89 6.95 6.93
N THR A 128 19.60 7.05 8.04
CA THR A 128 20.86 7.80 8.12
C THR A 128 22.06 6.90 7.81
N ALA A 129 23.23 7.48 7.54
CA ALA A 129 24.46 6.71 7.31
C ALA A 129 24.83 5.77 8.47
N SER A 130 24.49 6.14 9.72
CA SER A 130 24.71 5.28 10.88
C SER A 130 23.77 4.07 10.88
N ASP A 131 22.52 4.23 10.41
CA ASP A 131 21.54 3.14 10.37
C ASP A 131 21.94 2.05 9.37
N THR A 132 22.62 2.41 8.28
CA THR A 132 23.06 1.47 7.23
C THR A 132 24.47 0.93 7.42
N SER A 133 25.18 1.38 8.46
CA SER A 133 26.52 0.87 8.79
C SER A 133 26.44 -0.54 9.40
N THR A 134 27.40 -1.41 9.08
CA THR A 134 27.44 -2.79 9.60
C THR A 134 27.80 -2.87 11.09
N HIS A 135 28.29 -1.77 11.67
CA HIS A 135 28.75 -1.70 13.05
C HIS A 135 27.76 -0.95 13.97
N GLY A 136 26.72 -0.35 13.37
CA GLY A 136 25.66 0.39 14.05
C GLY A 136 24.37 -0.41 14.17
N GLY A 137 23.30 0.31 14.53
CA GLY A 137 21.94 -0.20 14.51
C GLY A 137 20.98 0.91 14.08
N PHE A 138 19.70 0.56 13.96
CA PHE A 138 18.66 1.50 13.57
C PHE A 138 18.21 2.37 14.76
N SER A 139 18.37 3.69 14.65
CA SER A 139 17.95 4.61 15.72
C SER A 139 16.48 4.98 15.59
N VAL A 140 15.66 4.66 16.58
CA VAL A 140 14.22 4.95 16.55
C VAL A 140 13.92 6.23 17.32
N PRO A 141 13.21 7.23 16.73
CA PRO A 141 12.75 8.39 17.48
C PRO A 141 11.87 7.97 18.65
N ARG A 142 12.11 8.52 19.84
CA ARG A 142 11.40 8.13 21.08
C ARG A 142 9.87 8.10 20.91
N ARG A 143 9.29 9.17 20.35
CA ARG A 143 7.84 9.26 20.10
C ARG A 143 7.31 8.16 19.19
N ALA A 144 8.11 7.71 18.21
CA ALA A 144 7.74 6.62 17.33
C ALA A 144 7.77 5.26 18.04
N ALA A 145 8.84 5.01 18.82
CA ALA A 145 8.97 3.79 19.60
C ALA A 145 7.83 3.63 20.62
N GLU A 146 7.51 4.68 21.37
CA GLU A 146 6.42 4.69 22.36
C GLU A 146 5.03 4.52 21.73
N LYS A 147 4.87 4.91 20.46
CA LYS A 147 3.60 4.82 19.72
C LYS A 147 3.38 3.43 19.10
N VAL A 148 4.42 2.86 18.51
CA VAL A 148 4.30 1.69 17.62
C VAL A 148 4.75 0.38 18.28
N PHE A 149 5.73 0.41 19.18
CA PHE A 149 6.26 -0.83 19.78
C PHE A 149 5.55 -1.19 21.09
N PRO A 150 5.52 -2.48 21.45
CA PRO A 150 5.13 -2.89 22.80
C PRO A 150 5.99 -2.18 23.86
N PRO A 151 5.41 -1.85 25.03
CA PRO A 151 6.15 -1.15 26.08
C PRO A 151 7.30 -2.00 26.60
N LEU A 152 8.45 -1.36 26.83
CA LEU A 152 9.60 -2.00 27.46
C LEU A 152 9.38 -2.16 28.98
N ASP A 153 10.00 -3.19 29.54
CA ASP A 153 10.16 -3.33 30.98
C ASP A 153 11.36 -2.50 31.46
N PHE A 154 11.08 -1.34 32.04
CA PHE A 154 12.09 -0.41 32.54
C PHE A 154 12.73 -0.81 33.88
N THR A 155 12.33 -1.95 34.46
CA THR A 155 13.01 -2.50 35.64
C THR A 155 14.34 -3.19 35.26
N GLN A 156 14.53 -3.53 33.99
CA GLN A 156 15.76 -4.13 33.46
C GLN A 156 16.83 -3.07 33.15
N GLN A 157 18.12 -3.47 33.19
CA GLN A 157 19.26 -2.61 32.86
C GLN A 157 20.19 -3.30 31.84
N PRO A 158 20.18 -2.92 30.55
CA PRO A 158 19.26 -1.97 29.90
C PRO A 158 17.89 -2.58 29.57
N PRO A 159 16.81 -1.77 29.45
CA PRO A 159 15.51 -2.23 28.97
C PRO A 159 15.60 -2.78 27.54
N VAL A 160 15.14 -4.02 27.32
CA VAL A 160 15.27 -4.72 26.04
C VAL A 160 14.09 -5.65 25.77
N GLN A 161 13.75 -5.83 24.49
CA GLN A 161 12.79 -6.85 24.03
C GLN A 161 13.15 -7.34 22.61
N GLU A 162 12.63 -8.51 22.24
CA GLU A 162 12.64 -8.98 20.85
C GLU A 162 11.34 -8.53 20.17
N LEU A 163 11.47 -7.92 18.99
CA LEU A 163 10.36 -7.60 18.10
C LEU A 163 10.38 -8.58 16.93
N ILE A 164 9.21 -9.05 16.54
CA ILE A 164 9.02 -9.85 15.32
C ILE A 164 8.04 -9.08 14.45
N ALA A 165 8.44 -8.77 13.22
CA ALA A 165 7.61 -8.10 12.23
C ALA A 165 7.57 -8.92 10.94
N ARG A 166 6.50 -8.75 10.15
CA ARG A 166 6.39 -9.30 8.80
C ARG A 166 6.44 -8.19 7.79
N ASP A 167 7.13 -8.41 6.67
CA ASP A 167 7.10 -7.49 5.54
C ASP A 167 5.90 -7.76 4.62
N LEU A 168 5.85 -7.08 3.47
CA LEU A 168 4.80 -7.28 2.47
C LEU A 168 4.75 -8.70 1.89
N HIS A 169 5.82 -9.50 2.03
CA HIS A 169 5.91 -10.86 1.49
C HIS A 169 5.64 -11.94 2.55
N ASP A 170 5.13 -11.54 3.72
CA ASP A 170 5.02 -12.37 4.93
C ASP A 170 6.36 -12.90 5.46
N VAL A 171 7.50 -12.35 5.05
CA VAL A 171 8.80 -12.77 5.60
C VAL A 171 8.93 -12.24 7.02
N GLU A 172 9.23 -13.12 7.96
CA GLU A 172 9.43 -12.74 9.37
C GLU A 172 10.84 -12.20 9.60
N TRP A 173 10.90 -11.01 10.19
CA TRP A 173 12.11 -10.30 10.56
C TRP A 173 12.16 -10.14 12.08
N LYS A 174 13.30 -10.49 12.68
CA LYS A 174 13.53 -10.38 14.12
C LYS A 174 14.46 -9.21 14.41
N PHE A 175 14.06 -8.35 15.35
CA PHE A 175 14.81 -7.18 15.76
C PHE A 175 14.97 -7.14 17.27
N ARG A 176 16.16 -6.78 17.74
CA ARG A 176 16.40 -6.49 19.15
C ARG A 176 16.15 -5.00 19.41
N HIS A 177 15.06 -4.67 20.11
CA HIS A 177 14.76 -3.31 20.54
C HIS A 177 15.34 -3.07 21.93
N ILE A 178 16.22 -2.08 22.04
CA ILE A 178 16.94 -1.72 23.27
C ILE A 178 16.82 -0.22 23.50
N PHE A 179 16.48 0.19 24.72
CA PHE A 179 16.52 1.59 25.13
C PHE A 179 17.82 1.87 25.89
N ARG A 180 18.72 2.65 25.28
CA ARG A 180 20.03 3.00 25.84
C ARG A 180 20.54 4.33 25.27
N GLY A 181 21.53 4.90 25.94
CA GLY A 181 22.38 5.98 25.43
C GLY A 181 23.58 5.42 24.69
#